data_AF-A0A817IS97-F1
#
_entry.id   AF-A0A817IS97-F1
#
_cell.length_a   1.000
_cell.length_b   1.000
_cell.length_c   1.000
_cell.angle_alpha   90.00
_cell.angle_beta   90.00
_cell.angle_gamma   90.00
#
_symmetry.space_group_name_H-M   'P 1'
#
loop_
_entity.id
_entity.type
_entity.pdbx_description
1 polymer ?
#
loop_
_entity_poly.entity_id
_entity_poly.type
_entity_poly.pdbx_seq_one_letter_code
_entity_poly.pdbx_strand_id
1 'polypeptide(L)'
;MPSSTIIDILKSIDYDEDPERFKSISIVIVLDTDKNHEKIYIPDGDIFLHCGEFTKKNVGKLERLIHNHKIVICGNNELGFEHCSKEEIQSKLLTNATVYKMN
;
A
#
# COMPACT_ATOMS: atom_id res chain seq x y z
N MET A 1 -18.00 -0.54 15.80
CA MET A 1 -17.39 -1.88 15.77
C MET A 1 -15.88 -1.67 15.72
N PRO A 2 -15.04 -2.45 16.43
CA PRO A 2 -13.60 -2.29 16.27
C PRO A 2 -13.26 -2.72 14.84
N SER A 3 -12.89 -1.77 13.98
CA SER A 3 -12.26 -2.09 12.69
C SER A 3 -10.95 -2.79 13.03
N SER A 4 -10.80 -4.03 12.56
CA SER A 4 -9.59 -4.79 12.68
C SER A 4 -8.67 -4.37 11.55
N THR A 5 -7.71 -3.48 11.82
CA THR A 5 -6.58 -3.30 10.90
C THR A 5 -5.85 -4.62 10.78
N ILE A 6 -5.91 -5.21 9.59
CA ILE A 6 -5.13 -6.40 9.23
C ILE A 6 -3.85 -5.89 8.57
N ILE A 7 -2.75 -6.02 9.30
CA ILE A 7 -1.41 -5.94 8.72
C ILE A 7 -0.99 -7.37 8.53
N ASP A 8 -0.96 -7.82 7.29
CA ASP A 8 -0.41 -9.12 6.95
C ASP A 8 0.90 -8.90 6.22
N ILE A 9 1.90 -9.69 6.61
CA ILE A 9 3.17 -9.76 5.90
C ILE A 9 3.15 -11.13 5.26
N LEU A 10 2.88 -11.19 3.96
CA LEU A 10 3.21 -12.38 3.20
C LEU A 10 4.73 -12.44 3.13
N LYS A 11 5.31 -13.23 4.03
CA LYS A 11 6.75 -13.21 4.33
C LYS A 11 7.63 -13.76 3.22
N SER A 12 7.09 -14.49 2.25
CA SER A 12 7.87 -14.98 1.13
C SER A 12 6.97 -15.55 0.06
N ILE A 13 7.08 -15.02 -1.16
CA ILE A 13 6.79 -15.80 -2.37
C ILE A 13 8.13 -16.27 -2.89
N ASP A 14 8.32 -17.58 -2.94
CA ASP A 14 9.48 -18.21 -3.56
C ASP A 14 9.30 -18.21 -5.08
N TYR A 15 10.24 -17.62 -5.82
CA TYR A 15 10.13 -17.45 -7.28
C TYR A 15 11.40 -17.91 -8.03
N ASP A 16 12.01 -19.03 -7.66
CA ASP A 16 13.07 -19.64 -8.47
C ASP A 16 12.72 -21.09 -8.78
N GLU A 17 13.02 -21.52 -10.02
CA GLU A 17 12.89 -22.92 -10.44
C GLU A 17 14.02 -23.79 -9.84
N ASP A 18 15.11 -23.15 -9.42
CA ASP A 18 16.20 -23.78 -8.68
C ASP A 18 15.90 -23.76 -7.16
N PRO A 19 15.58 -24.94 -6.55
CA PRO A 19 15.27 -25.03 -5.12
C PRO A 19 16.48 -24.74 -4.20
N GLU A 20 17.68 -24.53 -4.73
CA GLU A 20 18.83 -24.04 -3.94
C GLU A 20 19.01 -22.51 -4.00
N ARG A 21 18.23 -21.82 -4.85
CA ARG A 21 18.28 -20.36 -5.05
C ARG A 21 16.94 -19.68 -4.74
N PHE A 22 16.30 -20.06 -3.64
CA PHE A 22 15.11 -19.36 -3.18
C PHE A 22 15.39 -17.86 -2.98
N LYS A 23 14.96 -17.05 -3.95
CA LYS A 23 14.84 -15.62 -3.80
C LYS A 23 13.42 -15.34 -3.34
N SER A 24 13.28 -15.04 -2.05
CA SER A 24 12.02 -14.63 -1.48
C SER A 24 11.78 -13.14 -1.75
N ILE A 25 10.54 -12.79 -2.08
CA ILE A 25 10.06 -11.40 -2.08
C ILE A 25 9.21 -11.20 -0.84
N SER A 26 9.51 -10.15 -0.09
CA SER A 26 8.73 -9.71 1.07
C SER A 26 7.70 -8.67 0.66
N ILE A 27 6.43 -8.94 0.96
CA ILE A 27 5.33 -8.02 0.66
C ILE A 27 4.67 -7.58 1.96
N VAL A 28 4.66 -6.26 2.18
CA VAL A 28 4.01 -5.62 3.32
C VAL A 28 2.64 -5.13 2.89
N ILE A 29 1.58 -5.73 3.43
CA ILE A 29 0.20 -5.43 3.05
C ILE A 29 -0.49 -4.69 4.20
N VAL A 30 -1.08 -3.55 3.87
CA VAL A 30 -1.88 -2.74 4.80
C VAL A 30 -3.31 -2.65 4.28
N LEU A 31 -4.24 -3.12 5.10
CA LEU A 31 -5.68 -3.05 4.88
C LEU A 31 -6.33 -2.23 6.01
N ASP A 32 -7.40 -1.49 5.68
CA ASP A 32 -8.38 -0.94 6.64
C ASP A 32 -7.76 -0.41 7.95
N THR A 33 -7.13 0.74 7.86
CA THR A 33 -6.46 1.34 9.03
C THR A 33 -7.41 2.09 9.98
N ASP A 34 -8.70 2.23 9.65
CA ASP A 34 -9.69 3.08 10.34
C ASP A 34 -9.09 4.39 10.86
N LYS A 35 -8.39 5.12 9.98
CA LYS A 35 -7.74 6.41 10.24
C LYS A 35 -6.60 6.37 11.27
N ASN A 36 -6.16 5.18 11.70
CA ASN A 36 -5.02 4.98 12.61
C ASN A 36 -3.69 4.75 11.88
N HIS A 37 -3.56 5.16 10.61
CA HIS A 37 -2.29 5.13 9.84
C HIS A 37 -1.05 5.58 10.63
N GLU A 38 -1.20 6.55 11.52
CA GLU A 38 -0.08 7.11 12.27
C GLU A 38 0.42 6.21 13.41
N LYS A 39 -0.40 5.27 13.86
CA LYS A 39 -0.11 4.38 15.00
C LYS A 39 0.41 3.01 14.56
N ILE A 40 0.45 2.79 13.25
CA ILE A 40 0.83 1.51 12.67
C ILE A 40 2.33 1.56 12.33
N TYR A 41 3.07 0.62 12.88
CA TYR A 41 4.42 0.34 12.43
C TYR A 41 4.36 -0.40 11.09
N ILE A 42 4.97 0.19 10.05
CA ILE A 42 5.12 -0.44 8.74
C ILE A 42 6.52 -1.06 8.71
N PRO A 43 6.64 -2.40 8.69
CA PRO A 43 7.94 -3.06 8.60
C PRO A 43 8.59 -2.82 7.24
N ASP A 44 9.89 -3.09 7.15
CA ASP A 44 10.60 -3.11 5.87
C ASP A 44 10.12 -4.27 5.00
N GLY A 45 10.17 -4.07 3.69
CA GLY A 45 9.94 -5.10 2.69
C GLY A 45 10.25 -4.61 1.28
N ASP A 46 10.23 -5.53 0.32
CA ASP A 46 10.53 -5.24 -1.09
C ASP A 46 9.38 -4.48 -1.75
N ILE A 47 8.14 -4.89 -1.43
CA ILE A 47 6.91 -4.33 -2.00
C ILE A 47 5.98 -3.91 -0.86
N PHE A 48 5.53 -2.66 -0.92
CA PHE A 48 4.45 -2.16 -0.09
C PHE A 48 3.14 -2.15 -0.88
N LEU A 49 2.08 -2.72 -0.31
CA LEU A 49 0.74 -2.75 -0.88
C LEU A 49 -0.27 -2.15 0.09
N HIS A 50 -0.88 -1.04 -0.30
CA HIS A 50 -1.98 -0.42 0.44
C HIS A 50 -3.31 -0.69 -0.25
N CYS A 51 -4.24 -1.39 0.40
CA CYS A 51 -5.56 -1.65 -0.18
C CYS A 51 -6.65 -0.82 0.52
N GLY A 52 -6.65 0.47 0.24
CA GLY A 52 -7.74 1.37 0.60
C GLY A 52 -7.74 1.95 2.01
N GLU A 53 -8.77 2.75 2.32
CA GLU A 53 -8.99 3.51 3.56
C GLU A 53 -7.86 4.48 3.97
N PHE A 54 -7.03 4.91 3.02
CA PHE A 54 -6.12 6.04 3.25
C PHE A 54 -6.79 7.38 2.92
N THR A 55 -6.34 8.44 3.58
CA THR A 55 -6.86 9.80 3.38
C THR A 55 -5.81 10.68 2.72
N LYS A 56 -6.21 11.86 2.21
CA LYS A 56 -5.26 12.87 1.71
C LYS A 56 -4.15 13.23 2.72
N LYS A 57 -4.43 13.16 4.02
CA LYS A 57 -3.43 13.41 5.07
C LYS A 57 -2.33 12.35 5.11
N ASN A 58 -2.64 11.12 4.67
CA ASN A 58 -1.75 9.97 4.77
C ASN A 58 -0.88 9.81 3.51
N VAL A 59 -1.25 10.44 2.39
CA VAL A 59 -0.52 10.38 1.10
C VAL A 59 0.98 10.64 1.28
N GLY A 60 1.34 11.76 1.91
CA GLY A 60 2.75 12.10 2.09
C GLY A 60 3.51 11.09 2.96
N LYS A 61 2.82 10.36 3.84
CA LYS A 61 3.45 9.27 4.62
C LYS A 61 3.71 8.05 3.74
N LEU A 62 2.73 7.66 2.90
CA LEU A 62 2.88 6.57 1.94
C LEU A 62 4.01 6.86 0.95
N GLU A 63 4.11 8.10 0.48
CA GLU A 63 5.17 8.55 -0.44
C GLU A 63 6.57 8.41 0.19
N ARG A 64 6.69 8.64 1.50
CA ARG A 64 7.97 8.56 2.24
C ARG A 64 8.40 7.14 2.64
N LEU A 65 7.56 6.12 2.46
CA LEU A 65 7.95 4.74 2.76
C LEU A 65 9.15 4.33 1.89
N ILE A 66 10.13 3.67 2.51
CA ILE A 66 11.42 3.31 1.92
C ILE A 66 11.36 2.08 0.99
N HIS A 67 10.19 1.50 0.80
CA HIS A 67 10.00 0.32 -0.04
C HIS A 67 10.31 0.65 -1.50
N ASN A 68 11.01 -0.25 -2.18
CA ASN A 68 11.42 -0.07 -3.57
C ASN A 68 10.23 0.00 -4.53
N HIS A 69 9.19 -0.80 -4.24
CA HIS A 69 7.95 -0.80 -4.97
C HIS A 69 6.78 -0.47 -4.04
N LYS A 70 5.90 0.40 -4.50
CA LYS A 70 4.69 0.81 -3.78
C LYS A 70 3.50 0.65 -4.69
N ILE A 71 2.47 -0.04 -4.23
CA ILE A 71 1.19 -0.20 -4.90
C ILE A 71 0.12 0.36 -3.98
N VAL A 72 -0.71 1.25 -4.51
CA VAL A 72 -1.83 1.84 -3.78
C VAL A 72 -3.10 1.60 -4.55
N ILE A 73 -4.05 0.91 -3.92
CA ILE A 73 -5.39 0.67 -4.45
C ILE A 73 -6.34 1.62 -3.74
N CYS A 74 -6.97 2.50 -4.49
CA CYS A 74 -8.10 3.31 -4.03
C CYS A 74 -9.35 2.42 -4.09
N GLY A 75 -9.95 2.16 -2.93
CA GLY A 75 -11.27 1.55 -2.81
C GLY A 75 -12.41 2.54 -3.12
N ASN A 76 -13.54 2.30 -2.47
CA ASN A 76 -14.77 3.08 -2.60
C ASN A 76 -14.94 4.16 -1.51
N ASN A 77 -14.13 4.13 -0.44
CA ASN A 77 -14.32 4.92 0.79
C ASN A 77 -13.20 5.93 1.03
N GLU A 78 -12.30 6.17 0.07
CA GLU A 78 -11.19 7.12 0.19
C GLU A 78 -11.71 8.55 0.07
N LEU A 79 -12.25 9.04 1.18
CA LEU A 79 -12.79 10.37 1.30
C LEU A 79 -11.76 11.42 0.87
N GLY A 80 -12.14 12.26 -0.10
CA GLY A 80 -11.32 13.28 -0.72
C GLY A 80 -10.76 12.92 -2.09
N PHE A 81 -10.88 11.69 -2.56
CA PHE A 81 -10.43 11.27 -3.91
C PHE A 81 -11.56 11.01 -4.89
N GLU A 82 -12.81 11.29 -4.51
CA GLU A 82 -14.01 11.02 -5.30
C GLU A 82 -13.96 11.74 -6.66
N HIS A 83 -13.47 12.98 -6.64
CA HIS A 83 -13.35 13.83 -7.82
C HIS A 83 -11.97 13.79 -8.48
N CYS A 84 -11.04 12.97 -7.97
CA CYS A 84 -9.73 12.82 -8.57
C CYS A 84 -9.75 11.66 -9.57
N SER A 85 -9.22 11.90 -10.78
CA SER A 85 -8.94 10.79 -11.70
C SER A 85 -7.76 9.95 -11.19
N LYS A 86 -7.64 8.70 -11.65
CA LYS A 86 -6.47 7.86 -11.37
C LYS A 86 -5.17 8.60 -11.76
N GLU A 87 -5.17 9.23 -12.93
CA GLU A 87 -4.03 9.95 -13.50
C GLU A 87 -3.65 11.14 -12.62
N GLU A 88 -4.63 11.86 -12.05
CA GLU A 88 -4.36 12.96 -11.13
C GLU A 88 -3.70 12.47 -9.84
N ILE A 89 -4.18 11.37 -9.27
CA ILE A 89 -3.58 10.79 -8.06
C ILE A 89 -2.15 10.32 -8.37
N GLN A 90 -1.98 9.58 -9.47
CA GLN A 90 -0.70 9.04 -9.90
C GLN A 90 0.35 10.12 -10.20
N SER A 91 -0.04 11.23 -10.84
CA SER A 91 0.90 12.26 -11.28
C SER A 91 1.14 13.37 -10.27
N LYS A 92 0.20 13.64 -9.35
CA LYS A 92 0.28 14.79 -8.42
C LYS A 92 0.46 14.40 -6.96
N LEU A 93 0.02 13.20 -6.56
CA LEU A 93 -0.09 12.84 -5.13
C LEU A 93 0.78 11.63 -4.77
N LEU A 94 0.85 10.62 -5.62
CA LEU A 94 1.59 9.38 -5.37
C LEU A 94 2.55 9.12 -6.53
N THR A 95 3.55 10.00 -6.66
CA THR A 95 4.46 10.02 -7.82
C THR A 95 5.44 8.84 -7.85
N ASN A 96 5.66 8.19 -6.70
CA ASN A 96 6.59 7.06 -6.54
C ASN A 96 5.88 5.75 -6.18
N ALA A 97 4.59 5.64 -6.48
CA ALA A 97 3.80 4.43 -6.31
C ALA A 97 2.96 4.16 -7.56
N THR A 98 2.63 2.90 -7.82
CA THR A 98 1.65 2.53 -8.84
C THR A 98 0.25 2.64 -8.25
N VAL A 99 -0.59 3.48 -8.82
CA VAL A 99 -1.97 3.71 -8.37
C VAL A 99 -2.96 2.87 -9.16
N TYR A 100 -3.83 2.15 -8.47
CA TYR A 100 -5.05 1.56 -9.00
C TYR A 100 -6.24 2.27 -8.39
N LYS A 101 -7.22 2.64 -9.20
CA LYS A 101 -8.51 3.19 -8.77
C LYS A 101 -9.59 2.50 -9.58
N MET A 102 -10.59 1.94 -8.90
CA MET A 102 -11.77 1.44 -9.58
C MET A 102 -12.64 2.63 -9.99
N ASN A 103 -13.10 2.63 -11.25
CA ASN A 103 -13.96 3.67 -11.79
C ASN A 103 -15.43 3.43 -11.43
#